data_AF-A0A2D2M611-F1
#
_entry.id   AF-A0A2D2M611-F1
#
_cell.length_a   1.000
_cell.length_b   1.000
_cell.length_c   1.000
_cell.angle_alpha   90.00
_cell.angle_beta   90.00
_cell.angle_gamma   90.00
#
_symmetry.space_group_name_H-M   'P 1'
#
loop_
_entity.id
_entity.type
_entity.pdbx_description
1 polymer ?
#
loop_
_entity_poly.entity_id
_entity_poly.type
_entity_poly.pdbx_seq_one_letter_code
_entity_poly.pdbx_strand_id
1 'polypeptide(L)'
;MSHAHTLADLGFAQNVQRALVEHLQGSPLKDDTLTIASIGDLEVRIAAADALLAQAGRSSVEAATARLAAAEAAQRASELQVELTGRQTPRPSIEGDAVPLSQLRRRLGDHYLNGVALT
;
A
#
# COMPACT_ATOMS: atom_id res chain seq x y z
N MET A 1 -8.74 -16.02 5.59
CA MET A 1 -9.08 -15.03 4.54
C MET A 1 -7.98 -15.05 3.49
N SER A 2 -8.32 -14.93 2.21
CA SER A 2 -7.29 -14.86 1.17
C SER A 2 -6.49 -13.56 1.28
N HIS A 3 -5.17 -13.66 1.44
CA HIS A 3 -4.27 -12.50 1.44
C HIS A 3 -3.89 -12.04 0.03
N ALA A 4 -4.50 -12.61 -1.02
CA ALA A 4 -4.13 -12.35 -2.41
C ALA A 4 -4.18 -10.85 -2.74
N HIS A 5 -5.23 -10.13 -2.31
CA HIS A 5 -5.33 -8.69 -2.53
C HIS A 5 -4.24 -7.90 -1.82
N THR A 6 -3.90 -8.28 -0.58
CA THR A 6 -2.83 -7.65 0.19
C THR A 6 -1.47 -7.86 -0.49
N LEU A 7 -1.18 -9.09 -0.91
CA LEU A 7 0.05 -9.44 -1.61
C LEU A 7 0.18 -8.74 -2.97
N ALA A 8 -0.91 -8.66 -3.74
CA ALA A 8 -0.89 -8.00 -5.04
C ALA A 8 -0.66 -6.48 -4.92
N ASP A 9 -1.30 -5.83 -3.95
CA ASP A 9 -1.08 -4.41 -3.69
C ASP A 9 0.35 -4.12 -3.21
N LEU A 10 0.86 -4.95 -2.30
CA LEU A 10 2.23 -4.83 -1.80
C LEU A 10 3.25 -5.03 -2.94
N GLY A 11 3.07 -6.08 -3.74
CA GLY A 11 3.92 -6.35 -4.89
C GLY A 11 3.86 -5.25 -5.95
N PHE A 12 2.68 -4.68 -6.21
CA PHE A 12 2.53 -3.51 -7.08
C PHE A 12 3.34 -2.32 -6.55
N ALA A 13 3.19 -1.97 -5.28
CA ALA A 13 3.91 -0.85 -4.68
C ALA A 13 5.44 -1.03 -4.77
N GLN A 14 5.94 -2.23 -4.46
CA GLN A 14 7.36 -2.57 -4.56
C GLN A 14 7.89 -2.47 -6.00
N ASN A 15 7.12 -2.94 -6.98
CA ASN A 15 7.53 -2.88 -8.38
C ASN A 15 7.57 -1.43 -8.90
N VAL A 16 6.57 -0.62 -8.55
CA VAL A 16 6.55 0.80 -8.91
C VAL A 16 7.69 1.55 -8.24
N GLN A 17 7.93 1.34 -6.94
CA GLN A 17 9.04 1.98 -6.23
C GLN A 17 10.38 1.69 -6.91
N ARG A 18 10.65 0.42 -7.24
CA ARG A 18 11.87 0.02 -7.95
C ARG A 18 12.00 0.72 -9.30
N ALA A 19 10.93 0.74 -10.09
CA ALA A 19 10.92 1.40 -11.38
C ALA A 19 11.13 2.92 -11.27
N LEU A 20 10.61 3.56 -10.22
CA LEU A 20 10.84 4.98 -9.96
C LEU A 20 12.30 5.26 -9.56
N VAL A 21 12.87 4.45 -8.67
CA VAL A 21 14.29 4.57 -8.28
C VAL A 21 15.19 4.40 -9.50
N GLU A 22 14.91 3.43 -10.37
CA GLU A 22 15.62 3.22 -11.63
C GLU A 22 15.45 4.43 -12.58
N HIS A 23 14.23 4.93 -12.75
CA HIS A 23 13.94 6.11 -13.57
C HIS A 23 14.70 7.36 -13.10
N LEU A 24 14.82 7.53 -11.78
CA LEU A 24 15.49 8.69 -11.18
C LEU A 24 17.01 8.70 -11.38
N GLN A 25 17.68 7.57 -11.60
CA GLN A 25 19.15 7.51 -11.72
C GLN A 25 19.70 8.40 -12.85
N GLY A 26 18.94 8.60 -13.92
CA GLY A 26 19.29 9.49 -15.04
C GLY A 26 18.52 10.82 -15.05
N SER A 27 17.73 11.10 -14.02
CA SER A 27 16.84 12.26 -13.96
C SER A 27 17.50 13.42 -13.19
N PRO A 28 17.26 14.68 -13.59
CA PRO A 28 17.66 15.84 -12.77
C PRO A 28 16.96 15.87 -11.40
N LEU A 29 15.87 15.10 -11.23
CA LEU A 29 15.11 15.02 -9.99
C LEU A 29 15.76 14.11 -8.93
N LYS A 30 16.84 13.37 -9.25
CA LYS A 30 17.42 12.40 -8.30
C LYS A 30 17.88 13.05 -6.98
N ASP A 31 18.36 14.28 -7.05
CA ASP A 31 18.90 15.03 -5.92
C ASP A 31 17.88 16.05 -5.37
N ASP A 32 16.66 16.07 -5.92
CA ASP A 32 15.58 16.93 -5.45
C ASP A 32 15.04 16.43 -4.10
N THR A 33 15.00 17.33 -3.10
CA THR A 33 14.63 16.97 -1.72
C THR A 33 13.20 16.47 -1.61
N LEU A 34 12.26 17.03 -2.37
CA LEU A 34 10.86 16.61 -2.34
C LEU A 34 10.70 15.22 -2.99
N THR A 35 11.43 14.98 -4.08
CA THR A 35 11.49 13.68 -4.74
C THR A 35 12.04 12.61 -3.80
N ILE A 36 13.17 12.88 -3.13
CA ILE A 36 13.76 11.98 -2.13
C ILE A 36 12.76 11.69 -0.99
N ALA A 37 12.12 12.74 -0.45
CA ALA A 37 11.14 12.59 0.62
C ALA A 37 9.92 11.75 0.19
N SER A 38 9.42 11.94 -1.03
CA SER A 38 8.30 11.17 -1.57
C SER A 38 8.63 9.70 -1.79
N ILE A 39 9.84 9.39 -2.28
CA ILE A 39 10.32 8.00 -2.40
C ILE A 39 10.49 7.36 -1.02
N GLY A 40 11.02 8.10 -0.05
CA GLY A 40 11.15 7.65 1.34
C GLY A 40 9.81 7.40 2.03
N ASP A 41 8.80 8.25 1.84
CA ASP A 41 7.42 8.03 2.33
C ASP A 41 6.85 6.72 1.75
N LEU A 42 7.03 6.47 0.46
CA LEU A 42 6.61 5.22 -0.15
C LEU A 42 7.34 4.00 0.43
N GLU A 43 8.66 4.11 0.66
CA GLU A 43 9.46 3.04 1.27
C GLU A 43 8.94 2.67 2.67
N VAL A 44 8.67 3.66 3.50
CA VAL A 44 8.14 3.47 4.86
C VAL A 44 6.78 2.79 4.81
N ARG A 45 5.89 3.19 3.90
CA ARG A 45 4.56 2.56 3.74
C ARG A 45 4.66 1.10 3.31
N ILE A 46 5.56 0.79 2.38
CA ILE A 46 5.81 -0.59 1.92
C ILE A 46 6.34 -1.43 3.08
N ALA A 47 7.32 -0.93 3.83
CA ALA A 47 7.89 -1.64 4.98
C ALA A 47 6.84 -1.87 6.09
N ALA A 48 5.99 -0.89 6.37
CA ALA A 48 4.90 -1.04 7.33
C ALA A 48 3.88 -2.08 6.87
N ALA A 49 3.48 -2.06 5.60
CA ALA A 49 2.55 -3.04 5.03
C ALA A 49 3.10 -4.47 5.09
N ASP A 50 4.39 -4.66 4.82
CA ASP A 50 5.07 -5.96 4.90
C ASP A 50 5.11 -6.48 6.35
N ALA A 51 5.49 -5.63 7.31
CA ALA A 51 5.52 -5.98 8.73
C ALA A 51 4.13 -6.33 9.30
N LEU A 52 3.08 -5.67 8.81
CA LEU A 52 1.70 -5.98 9.17
C LEU A 52 1.21 -7.28 8.52
N LEU A 53 1.61 -7.53 7.27
CA LEU A 53 1.28 -8.78 6.57
C LEU A 53 1.90 -9.99 7.28
N ALA A 54 3.10 -9.87 7.82
CA ALA A 54 3.74 -10.93 8.63
C ALA A 54 2.91 -11.32 9.88
N GLN A 55 2.04 -10.42 10.36
CA GLN A 55 1.18 -10.64 11.53
C GLN A 55 -0.26 -10.98 11.15
N ALA A 56 -0.63 -10.88 9.86
CA ALA A 56 -2.01 -10.98 9.37
C ALA A 56 -2.70 -12.32 9.67
N GLY A 57 -1.94 -13.37 10.01
CA GLY A 57 -2.48 -14.68 10.37
C GLY A 57 -2.99 -14.82 11.80
N ARG A 58 -2.72 -13.88 12.72
CA ARG A 58 -3.06 -14.08 14.15
C ARG A 58 -4.48 -13.61 14.49
N SER A 59 -5.08 -12.72 13.70
CA SER A 59 -6.46 -12.24 13.91
C SER A 59 -7.08 -11.62 12.64
N SER A 60 -8.41 -11.50 12.62
CA SER A 60 -9.14 -10.75 11.59
C SER A 60 -8.74 -9.27 11.55
N VAL A 61 -8.41 -8.70 12.71
CA VAL A 61 -7.94 -7.32 12.88
C VAL A 61 -6.59 -7.11 12.21
N GLU A 62 -5.61 -7.98 12.44
CA GLU A 62 -4.30 -7.87 11.77
C GLU A 62 -4.42 -8.11 10.27
N ALA A 63 -5.25 -9.06 9.84
CA ALA A 63 -5.54 -9.28 8.42
C ALA A 63 -6.12 -8.03 7.74
N ALA A 64 -7.08 -7.37 8.39
CA ALA A 64 -7.68 -6.14 7.90
C ALA A 64 -6.67 -4.97 7.91
N THR A 65 -5.85 -4.86 8.96
CA THR A 65 -4.83 -3.81 9.08
C THR A 65 -3.78 -3.94 7.97
N ALA A 66 -3.29 -5.16 7.73
CA ALA A 66 -2.36 -5.44 6.64
C ALA A 66 -2.97 -5.12 5.27
N ARG A 67 -4.24 -5.49 5.05
CA ARG A 67 -4.96 -5.19 3.80
C ARG A 67 -5.04 -3.70 3.52
N LEU A 68 -5.32 -2.86 4.53
CA LEU A 68 -5.36 -1.40 4.37
C LEU A 68 -3.97 -0.82 4.12
N ALA A 69 -2.97 -1.22 4.90
CA ALA A 69 -1.61 -0.72 4.74
C ALA A 69 -1.06 -1.00 3.33
N ALA A 70 -1.25 -2.22 2.81
CA ALA A 70 -0.86 -2.56 1.44
C ALA A 70 -1.64 -1.73 0.40
N ALA A 71 -2.94 -1.50 0.61
CA ALA A 71 -3.72 -0.67 -0.30
C ALA A 71 -3.26 0.79 -0.35
N GLU A 72 -2.85 1.34 0.80
CA GLU A 72 -2.35 2.70 0.90
C GLU A 72 -0.96 2.84 0.28
N ALA A 73 -0.09 1.85 0.47
CA ALA A 73 1.19 1.78 -0.22
C ALA A 73 0.99 1.73 -1.75
N ALA A 74 0.07 0.89 -2.23
CA ALA A 74 -0.26 0.79 -3.64
C ALA A 74 -0.84 2.09 -4.20
N GLN A 75 -1.74 2.75 -3.47
CA GLN A 75 -2.30 4.04 -3.88
C GLN A 75 -1.20 5.11 -3.97
N ARG A 76 -0.35 5.22 -2.94
CA ARG A 76 0.76 6.19 -2.93
C ARG A 76 1.73 5.93 -4.08
N ALA A 77 2.01 4.66 -4.37
CA ALA A 77 2.83 4.27 -5.51
C ALA A 77 2.23 4.74 -6.84
N SER A 78 0.92 4.54 -7.06
CA SER A 78 0.23 5.03 -8.26
C SER A 78 0.30 6.55 -8.40
N GLU A 79 0.04 7.28 -7.32
CA GLU A 79 0.11 8.75 -7.30
C GLU A 79 1.52 9.24 -7.64
N LEU A 80 2.53 8.68 -6.98
CA LEU A 80 3.92 9.07 -7.16
C LEU A 80 4.44 8.72 -8.57
N GLN A 81 3.96 7.62 -9.14
CA GLN A 81 4.29 7.27 -10.51
C GLN A 81 3.77 8.30 -11.51
N VAL A 82 2.52 8.76 -11.35
CA VAL A 82 1.95 9.81 -12.19
C VAL A 82 2.71 11.12 -12.00
N GLU A 83 3.02 11.48 -10.75
CA GLU A 83 3.75 12.69 -10.40
C GLU A 83 5.14 12.75 -11.06
N LEU A 84 5.93 11.67 -10.97
CA LEU A 84 7.32 11.66 -11.43
C LEU A 84 7.50 11.29 -12.90
N THR A 85 6.55 10.55 -13.49
CA THR A 85 6.71 10.01 -14.85
C THR A 85 5.63 10.45 -15.83
N GLY A 86 4.52 11.03 -15.34
CA GLY A 86 3.33 11.32 -16.13
C GLY A 86 2.58 10.07 -16.63
N ARG A 87 2.98 8.87 -16.20
CA ARG A 87 2.41 7.59 -16.62
C ARG A 87 1.70 6.92 -15.45
N GLN A 88 0.70 6.11 -15.80
CA GLN A 88 -0.03 5.29 -14.84
C GLN A 88 0.15 3.81 -15.19
N THR A 89 0.61 3.01 -14.25
CA THR A 89 0.51 1.55 -14.33
C THR A 89 -0.80 1.10 -13.68
N PRO A 90 -1.59 0.25 -14.34
CA PRO A 90 -2.80 -0.31 -13.75
C PRO A 90 -2.47 -1.07 -12.47
N ARG A 91 -3.16 -0.72 -11.38
CA ARG A 91 -3.11 -1.48 -10.13
C ARG A 91 -3.80 -2.85 -10.37
N PRO A 92 -3.25 -3.96 -9.88
CA PRO A 92 -3.87 -5.26 -10.04
C PRO A 92 -5.29 -5.28 -9.47
N SER A 93 -6.25 -5.66 -10.28
CA SER A 93 -7.60 -6.00 -9.83
C SER A 93 -7.65 -7.52 -9.69
N ILE A 94 -7.75 -8.01 -8.46
CA ILE A 94 -8.05 -9.42 -8.22
C ILE A 94 -9.57 -9.58 -8.22
N GLU A 95 -10.08 -10.51 -9.01
CA GLU A 95 -11.50 -10.87 -9.02
C GLU A 95 -11.88 -11.59 -7.72
N GLY A 96 -12.95 -11.16 -7.05
CA GLY A 96 -13.48 -11.78 -5.83
C GLY A 96 -14.23 -10.81 -4.91
N ASP A 97 -14.96 -11.35 -3.93
CA ASP A 97 -15.70 -10.62 -2.88
C ASP A 97 -14.76 -10.00 -1.84
N ALA A 98 -13.85 -9.13 -2.26
CA ALA A 98 -13.08 -8.33 -1.33
C ALA A 98 -13.98 -7.29 -0.65
N VAL A 99 -13.93 -7.23 0.68
CA VAL A 99 -14.57 -6.16 1.43
C VAL A 99 -14.02 -4.81 0.93
N PRO A 100 -14.87 -3.84 0.56
CA PRO A 100 -14.41 -2.53 0.13
C PRO A 100 -13.52 -1.86 1.18
N LEU A 101 -12.43 -1.21 0.76
CA LEU A 101 -11.46 -0.60 1.67
C LEU A 101 -12.09 0.42 2.62
N SER A 102 -13.09 1.19 2.15
CA SER A 102 -13.84 2.13 2.98
C SER A 102 -14.60 1.45 4.13
N GLN A 103 -15.19 0.27 3.85
CA GLN A 103 -15.85 -0.52 4.89
C GLN A 103 -14.84 -1.12 5.85
N LEU A 104 -13.70 -1.61 5.35
CA LEU A 104 -12.63 -2.16 6.19
C LEU A 104 -12.08 -1.11 7.17
N ARG A 105 -11.84 0.11 6.68
CA ARG A 105 -11.38 1.26 7.48
C ARG A 105 -12.39 1.62 8.56
N ARG A 106 -13.68 1.66 8.22
CA ARG A 106 -14.75 1.90 9.19
C ARG A 106 -14.77 0.82 10.28
N ARG A 107 -14.77 -0.47 9.89
CA ARG A 107 -14.79 -1.59 10.85
C ARG A 107 -13.60 -1.55 11.82
N LEU A 108 -12.41 -1.24 11.33
CA LEU A 108 -11.23 -1.08 12.19
C LEU A 108 -11.35 0.14 13.12
N GLY A 109 -11.89 1.25 12.62
CA GLY A 109 -12.22 2.42 13.45
C GLY A 109 -13.18 2.05 14.58
N ASP A 110 -14.28 1.37 14.25
CA ASP A 110 -15.25 0.89 15.24
C ASP A 110 -14.63 -0.08 16.25
N HIS A 111 -13.71 -0.94 15.80
CA HIS A 111 -12.99 -1.85 16.69
C HIS A 111 -12.11 -1.12 17.71
N TYR A 112 -11.22 -0.24 17.23
CA TYR A 112 -10.24 0.41 18.10
C TYR A 112 -10.82 1.57 18.92
N LEU A 113 -11.81 2.30 18.37
CA LEU A 113 -12.35 3.50 19.00
C LEU A 113 -13.63 3.21 19.80
N ASN A 114 -14.42 2.23 19.37
CA ASN A 114 -15.74 1.94 19.94
C ASN A 114 -15.83 0.55 20.60
N GLY A 115 -14.75 -0.25 20.57
CA GLY A 115 -14.71 -1.59 21.19
C GLY A 115 -15.56 -2.65 20.47
N VAL A 116 -15.95 -2.41 19.21
CA VAL A 116 -16.78 -3.34 18.43
C VAL A 116 -15.93 -4.54 18.00
N ALA A 117 -16.44 -5.77 18.16
CA ALA A 117 -15.72 -6.95 17.69
C ALA A 117 -15.61 -6.94 16.16
N LEU A 118 -14.39 -7.20 15.64
CA LEU A 118 -14.17 -7.29 14.20
C LEU A 118 -14.52 -8.70 13.71
N THR A 119 -15.82 -8.92 13.49
CA THR A 119 -16.39 -10.17 12.96
C THR A 119 -16.29 -10.24 11.43
#